data_AF-A0A7J8VMC5-F1
#
_entry.id   AF-A0A7J8VMC5-F1
#
_cell.length_a   1.000
_cell.length_b   1.000
_cell.length_c   1.000
_cell.angle_alpha   90.00
_cell.angle_beta   90.00
_cell.angle_gamma   90.00
#
_symmetry.space_group_name_H-M   'P 1'
#
loop_
_entity.id
_entity.type
_entity.pdbx_description
1 polymer ?
#
loop_
_entity_poly.entity_id
_entity_poly.type
_entity_poly.pdbx_seq_one_letter_code
_entity_poly.pdbx_strand_id
1 'polypeptide(L)'
;MALIQFQAQLCEAIKKEGIEIGEEFKPDSWIPFCAVAQDVPKTRIAEAFCVLRESKLPVSGYAMDIGLVEFSPVREYFSFELGNTVEA
;
A
#
# COMPACT_ATOMS: atom_id res chain seq x y z
N MET A 1 1.24 -6.02 12.44
CA MET A 1 0.02 -5.73 13.23
C MET A 1 -0.49 -4.31 12.99
N ALA A 2 0.31 -3.26 13.22
CA ALA A 2 -0.16 -1.86 13.10
C ALA A 2 -0.75 -1.48 11.73
N LEU A 3 -0.10 -1.86 10.62
CA LEU A 3 -0.58 -1.51 9.27
C LEU A 3 -1.91 -2.20 8.89
N ILE A 4 -2.10 -3.46 9.30
CA ILE A 4 -3.37 -4.18 9.07
C ILE A 4 -4.51 -3.52 9.86
N GLN A 5 -4.24 -3.15 11.11
CA GLN A 5 -5.21 -2.44 11.94
C GLN A 5 -5.53 -1.06 11.36
N PHE A 6 -4.52 -0.33 10.87
CA PHE A 6 -4.71 0.94 10.18
C PHE A 6 -5.62 0.79 8.95
N GLN A 7 -5.38 -0.21 8.09
CA GLN A 7 -6.24 -0.51 6.94
C GLN A 7 -7.68 -0.80 7.37
N ALA A 8 -7.88 -1.60 8.42
CA ALA A 8 -9.22 -1.89 8.93
C ALA A 8 -9.95 -0.63 9.40
N GLN A 9 -9.27 0.26 10.12
CA GLN A 9 -9.83 1.54 10.56
C GLN A 9 -10.16 2.47 9.39
N LEU A 10 -9.26 2.55 8.40
CA LEU A 10 -9.47 3.33 7.19
C LEU A 10 -10.68 2.82 6.41
N CYS A 11 -10.81 1.51 6.23
CA CYS A 11 -11.96 0.89 5.58
C CYS A 11 -13.28 1.22 6.29
N GLU A 12 -13.31 1.18 7.62
CA GLU A 12 -14.51 1.56 8.38
C GLU A 12 -14.84 3.05 8.25
N ALA A 13 -13.84 3.93 8.17
CA ALA A 13 -14.05 5.36 7.93
C ALA A 13 -14.62 5.61 6.51
N ILE A 14 -14.04 4.99 5.48
CA ILE A 14 -14.50 5.10 4.08
C ILE A 14 -15.93 4.60 3.92
N LYS A 15 -16.27 3.46 4.56
CA LYS A 15 -17.65 2.93 4.54
C LYS A 15 -18.67 3.87 5.16
N LYS A 16 -18.31 4.61 6.23
CA LYS A 16 -19.21 5.59 6.87
C LYS A 16 -19.56 6.75 5.93
N GLU A 17 -18.65 7.10 5.03
CA GLU A 17 -18.88 8.08 3.97
C GLU A 17 -19.69 7.51 2.77
N GLY A 18 -20.12 6.24 2.85
CA GLY A 18 -20.89 5.58 1.79
C GLY A 18 -20.07 5.21 0.55
N ILE A 19 -18.73 5.18 0.66
CA ILE A 19 -17.83 4.84 -0.44
C ILE A 19 -17.61 3.32 -0.47
N GLU A 20 -17.76 2.72 -1.64
CA GLU A 20 -17.51 1.30 -1.86
C GLU A 20 -16.01 0.99 -1.89
N ILE A 21 -15.65 -0.15 -1.30
CA ILE A 21 -14.27 -0.64 -1.22
C ILE A 21 -14.19 -1.95 -2.03
N GLY A 22 -13.25 -2.01 -2.96
CA GLY A 22 -12.96 -3.23 -3.74
C GLY A 22 -12.64 -4.43 -2.85
N GLU A 23 -13.05 -5.63 -3.26
CA GLU A 23 -12.92 -6.86 -2.47
C GLU A 23 -11.47 -7.12 -2.05
N GLU A 24 -10.51 -6.89 -2.95
CA GLU A 24 -9.07 -7.08 -2.74
C GLU A 24 -8.47 -6.14 -1.68
N PHE A 25 -9.16 -5.05 -1.34
CA PHE A 25 -8.72 -4.06 -0.35
C PHE A 25 -9.42 -4.23 1.01
N LYS A 26 -10.37 -5.18 1.12
CA LYS A 26 -11.06 -5.44 2.38
C LYS A 26 -10.10 -6.03 3.43
N PRO A 27 -10.32 -5.76 4.73
CA PRO A 27 -9.38 -6.17 5.78
C PRO A 27 -9.00 -7.65 5.79
N ASP A 28 -9.92 -8.55 5.45
CA ASP A 28 -9.69 -10.01 5.45
C ASP A 28 -9.04 -10.53 4.14
N SER A 29 -9.03 -9.70 3.09
CA SER A 29 -8.51 -10.06 1.76
C SER A 29 -7.21 -9.32 1.42
N TRP A 30 -6.96 -8.18 2.06
CA TRP A 30 -5.82 -7.35 1.78
C TRP A 30 -4.53 -7.94 2.34
N ILE A 31 -3.53 -8.08 1.48
CA ILE A 31 -2.17 -8.48 1.85
C ILE A 31 -1.28 -7.24 1.64
N PRO A 32 -0.57 -6.75 2.68
CA PRO A 32 0.35 -5.63 2.51
C PRO A 32 1.59 -6.07 1.73
N PHE A 33 1.86 -5.42 0.61
CA PHE A 33 3.08 -5.61 -0.16
C PHE A 33 3.47 -4.31 -0.89
N CYS A 34 4.76 -4.18 -1.22
CA CYS A 34 5.24 -3.19 -2.17
C CYS A 34 5.56 -3.91 -3.48
N ALA A 35 4.83 -3.60 -4.55
CA ALA A 35 5.12 -4.13 -5.88
C ALA A 35 6.49 -3.61 -6.34
N VAL A 36 7.42 -4.52 -6.63
CA VAL A 36 8.74 -4.19 -7.18
C VAL A 36 8.76 -4.24 -8.71
N ALA A 37 7.86 -5.03 -9.29
CA ALA A 37 7.65 -5.14 -10.73
C ALA A 37 6.22 -5.66 -10.99
N GLN A 38 5.63 -5.27 -12.10
CA GLN A 38 4.35 -5.78 -12.60
C GLN A 38 4.54 -6.33 -14.02
N ASP A 39 3.61 -7.17 -14.48
CA ASP A 39 3.61 -7.75 -15.83
C ASP A 39 4.90 -8.49 -16.23
N VAL A 40 5.61 -9.06 -15.26
CA VAL A 40 6.83 -9.84 -15.52
C VAL A 40 6.47 -11.11 -16.31
N PRO A 41 7.06 -11.34 -17.50
CA PRO A 41 6.80 -12.55 -18.27
C PRO A 41 7.12 -13.79 -17.43
N LYS A 42 6.21 -14.79 -17.44
CA LYS A 42 6.36 -16.03 -16.65
C LYS A 42 7.73 -16.72 -16.86
N THR A 43 8.26 -16.66 -18.08
CA THR A 43 9.56 -17.22 -18.44
C THR A 43 10.76 -16.52 -17.80
N ARG A 44 10.57 -15.31 -17.27
CA ARG A 44 11.63 -14.48 -16.66
C ARG A 44 11.50 -14.33 -15.15
N ILE A 45 10.50 -14.95 -14.51
CA ILE A 45 10.30 -14.84 -13.06
C ILE A 45 11.53 -15.31 -12.28
N ALA A 46 12.16 -16.42 -12.69
CA ALA A 46 13.37 -16.92 -12.03
C ALA A 46 14.52 -15.91 -12.10
N GLU A 47 14.73 -15.27 -13.25
CA GLU A 47 15.75 -14.23 -13.44
C GLU A 47 15.43 -12.99 -12.60
N ALA A 48 14.17 -12.54 -12.58
CA ALA A 48 13.73 -11.43 -11.75
C ALA A 48 13.99 -11.69 -10.25
N PHE A 49 13.76 -12.91 -9.77
CA PHE A 49 14.09 -13.30 -8.40
C PHE A 49 15.59 -13.24 -8.12
N CYS A 50 16.45 -13.66 -9.06
CA CYS A 50 17.90 -13.54 -8.90
C CYS A 50 18.33 -12.08 -8.71
N VAL A 51 17.79 -11.16 -9.54
CA VAL A 51 18.07 -9.71 -9.42
C VAL A 51 17.58 -9.16 -8.08
N LEU A 52 16.35 -9.51 -7.66
CA LEU A 52 15.79 -9.03 -6.40
C LEU A 52 16.61 -9.49 -5.19
N ARG A 53 17.11 -10.74 -5.22
CA ARG A 53 17.94 -11.30 -4.14
C ARG A 53 19.27 -10.56 -3.97
N GLU A 54 19.83 -10.06 -5.06
CA GLU A 54 21.10 -9.30 -5.06
C GLU A 54 20.89 -7.81 -4.78
N SER A 55 19.64 -7.35 -4.85
CA SER A 55 19.28 -5.95 -4.59
C SER A 55 19.20 -5.68 -3.10
N LYS A 56 19.77 -4.54 -2.66
CA LYS A 56 19.62 -4.06 -1.29
C LYS A 56 18.26 -3.37 -1.12
N LEU A 57 17.20 -4.17 -0.99
CA LEU A 57 15.86 -3.64 -0.74
C LEU A 57 15.68 -3.27 0.74
N PRO A 58 15.03 -2.14 1.05
CA PRO A 58 14.65 -1.83 2.42
C PRO A 58 13.55 -2.81 2.87
N VAL A 59 13.94 -3.80 3.68
CA VAL A 59 13.01 -4.80 4.24
C VAL A 59 12.35 -4.34 5.55
N SER A 60 12.77 -3.17 6.06
CA SER A 60 12.19 -2.52 7.22
C SER A 60 12.01 -1.04 6.95
N GLY A 61 10.99 -0.46 7.57
CA GLY A 61 10.62 0.94 7.42
C GLY A 61 9.37 1.26 8.21
N TYR A 62 8.94 2.51 8.10
CA TYR A 62 7.72 3.02 8.69
C TYR A 62 7.06 3.96 7.68
N ALA A 63 5.73 4.04 7.74
CA ALA A 63 4.98 4.94 6.89
C ALA A 63 5.06 6.37 7.46
N MET A 64 5.42 7.32 6.62
CA MET A 64 5.52 8.75 6.96
C MET A 64 4.31 9.55 6.51
N ASP A 65 3.66 9.12 5.44
CA ASP A 65 2.57 9.85 4.80
C ASP A 65 1.58 8.85 4.18
N ILE A 66 0.32 9.26 4.07
CA ILE A 66 -0.70 8.60 3.26
C ILE A 66 -1.28 9.58 2.24
N GLY A 67 -1.32 9.16 0.97
CA GLY A 67 -1.84 9.97 -0.12
C GLY A 67 -3.12 9.42 -0.72
N LEU A 68 -4.03 10.32 -1.13
CA LEU A 68 -5.12 10.01 -2.05
C LEU A 68 -4.61 10.27 -3.47
N VAL A 69 -4.66 9.23 -4.31
CA VAL A 69 -4.15 9.30 -5.68
C VAL A 69 -5.21 8.82 -6.68
N GLU A 70 -5.21 9.41 -7.87
CA GLU A 70 -5.72 8.73 -9.06
C GLU A 70 -4.75 7.62 -9.44
N PHE A 71 -5.27 6.44 -9.80
CA PHE A 71 -4.44 5.32 -10.21
C PHE A 71 -4.52 5.11 -11.73
N SER A 72 -3.35 5.12 -12.38
CA SER A 72 -3.11 4.92 -13.83
C SER A 72 -3.63 6.04 -14.77
N PRO A 73 -2.87 7.13 -14.98
CA PRO A 73 -1.55 7.41 -14.41
C PRO A 73 -1.64 7.75 -12.91
N VAL A 74 -0.58 7.48 -12.14
CA VAL A 74 -0.55 7.88 -10.73
C VAL A 74 -0.48 9.39 -10.64
N ARG A 75 -1.51 10.00 -10.06
CA ARG A 75 -1.58 11.44 -9.80
C ARG A 75 -2.05 11.68 -8.37
N GLU A 76 -1.23 12.36 -7.57
CA GLU A 76 -1.60 12.73 -6.20
C GLU A 76 -2.61 13.88 -6.19
N TYR A 77 -3.63 13.74 -5.34
CA TYR A 77 -4.59 14.80 -5.02
C TYR A 77 -4.27 15.45 -3.67
N PHE A 78 -4.04 14.62 -2.65
CA PHE A 78 -3.73 15.06 -1.28
C PHE A 78 -2.74 14.08 -0.64
N SER A 79 -1.95 14.59 0.30
CA SER A 79 -1.09 13.79 1.19
C SER A 79 -1.29 14.23 2.63
N PHE A 80 -1.22 13.27 3.56
CA PHE A 80 -1.40 13.46 4.99
C PHE A 80 -0.24 12.84 5.74
N GLU A 81 0.47 13.63 6.56
CA GLU A 81 1.55 13.13 7.42
C GLU A 81 1.00 12.13 8.44
N LEU A 82 1.68 10.99 8.56
CA LEU A 82 1.45 9.93 9.52
C LEU A 82 2.47 10.06 10.65
N GLY A 83 1.97 10.14 11.89
CA GLY A 83 2.85 10.26 13.05
C GLY A 83 3.25 11.70 13.32
N ASN A 84 2.27 12.55 13.66
CA ASN A 84 2.46 13.67 14.56
C ASN A 84 1.10 14.02 15.17
N THR A 85 1.00 13.88 16.50
CA THR A 85 -0.03 14.53 17.30
C THR A 85 0.22 16.03 17.25
N VAL A 86 -0.45 16.73 16.35
CA VAL A 86 -0.90 18.07 16.74
C VAL A 86 -2.10 17.81 17.64
N GLU A 87 -1.88 17.93 18.95
CA GLU A 87 -2.99 18.09 19.90
C GLU A 87 -3.90 19.20 19.37
N ALA A 88 -5.17 18.86 19.11
CA ALA A 88 -6.25 19.80 18.88
C ALA A 88 -7.47 19.34 19.66
#